data_AF-A0A956KJQ0-F1
#
_entry.id   AF-A0A956KJQ0-F1
#
_cell.length_a   1.000
_cell.length_b   1.000
_cell.length_c   1.000
_cell.angle_alpha   90.00
_cell.angle_beta   90.00
_cell.angle_gamma   90.00
#
_symmetry.space_group_name_H-M   'P 1'
#
loop_
_entity.id
_entity.type
_entity.pdbx_description
1 polymer ?
#
loop_
_entity_poly.entity_id
_entity_poly.type
_entity_poly.pdbx_seq_one_letter_code
_entity_poly.pdbx_strand_id
1 'polypeptide(L)'
;MSDNDTTTHDGGMELMDEAQRIITIRQLLECGVHFGHRTERWNPKMKQYIFGARNGVHIIDLQQTAKLLRRTYAYVRSVAAEGQPILFVGTKRQAQDVLIGEAERCNQYFVVTRWLGGTLTNWKTIRQSVDKLRHIEKMSEDGTYEKLTKKEVLQLERQRAKLERNLGGIKDMPKLPGAVFVIDPAKEYIAVAEANRLGIPVIALADTNADPSRIQYIIPGNDDAIRS
;
A
#
# COMPACT_ATOMS: atom_id res chain seq x y z
N MET A 1 -53.20 -7.37 -17.16
CA MET A 1 -52.73 -6.12 -16.52
C MET A 1 -52.51 -6.40 -15.06
N SER A 2 -51.26 -6.67 -14.69
CA SER A 2 -50.68 -6.40 -13.37
C SER A 2 -49.25 -6.94 -13.41
N ASP A 3 -48.36 -6.11 -13.91
CA ASP A 3 -46.92 -6.24 -13.69
C ASP A 3 -46.68 -6.15 -12.17
N ASN A 4 -45.88 -7.06 -11.62
CA ASN A 4 -45.26 -6.86 -10.32
C ASN A 4 -43.78 -7.16 -10.47
N ASP A 5 -43.08 -6.12 -10.89
CA ASP A 5 -41.64 -6.00 -10.92
C ASP A 5 -41.17 -5.68 -9.49
N THR A 6 -40.71 -6.71 -8.77
CA THR A 6 -40.06 -6.55 -7.45
C THR A 6 -38.82 -7.42 -7.38
N THR A 7 -37.80 -7.08 -8.16
CA THR A 7 -36.45 -7.65 -8.03
C THR A 7 -35.38 -6.60 -8.30
N THR A 8 -35.20 -5.61 -7.41
CA THR A 8 -34.00 -4.75 -7.45
C THR A 8 -33.54 -4.13 -6.12
N HIS A 9 -34.13 -4.48 -4.95
CA HIS A 9 -33.76 -3.79 -3.70
C HIS A 9 -32.84 -4.53 -2.71
N ASP A 10 -32.44 -5.78 -2.97
CA ASP A 10 -31.73 -6.60 -1.96
C ASP A 10 -30.19 -6.46 -1.99
N GLY A 11 -29.61 -6.23 -3.16
CA GLY A 11 -28.14 -6.20 -3.31
C GLY A 11 -27.46 -5.04 -2.57
N GLY A 12 -28.15 -3.93 -2.31
CA GLY A 12 -27.57 -2.79 -1.58
C GLY A 12 -27.45 -2.99 -0.07
N MET A 13 -28.31 -3.81 0.51
CA MET A 13 -28.39 -4.04 1.96
C MET A 13 -27.42 -5.15 2.41
N GLU A 14 -27.24 -6.19 1.59
CA GLU A 14 -26.18 -7.20 1.78
C GLU A 14 -24.77 -6.62 1.69
N LEU A 15 -24.55 -5.66 0.78
CA LEU A 15 -23.25 -4.99 0.61
C LEU A 15 -22.85 -4.13 1.82
N MET A 16 -23.83 -3.52 2.50
CA MET A 16 -23.58 -2.81 3.75
C MET A 16 -23.27 -3.80 4.88
N ASP A 17 -23.93 -4.96 4.92
CA ASP A 17 -23.73 -5.97 5.98
C ASP A 17 -22.37 -6.68 5.89
N GLU A 18 -21.84 -6.98 4.69
CA GLU A 18 -20.48 -7.50 4.53
C GLU A 18 -19.42 -6.51 5.01
N ALA A 19 -19.49 -5.24 4.58
CA ALA A 19 -18.53 -4.21 4.99
C ALA A 19 -18.61 -3.86 6.49
N GLN A 20 -19.78 -4.08 7.11
CA GLN A 20 -20.01 -3.89 8.53
C GLN A 20 -19.54 -5.08 9.38
N ARG A 21 -19.46 -6.29 8.79
CA ARG A 21 -18.84 -7.48 9.39
C ARG A 21 -17.32 -7.49 9.30
N ILE A 22 -16.71 -6.76 8.38
CA ILE A 22 -15.25 -6.80 8.16
C ILE A 22 -14.46 -6.33 9.40
N ILE A 23 -14.75 -5.13 9.93
CA ILE A 23 -14.03 -4.59 11.10
C ILE A 23 -14.98 -3.76 11.99
N THR A 24 -14.98 -4.07 13.29
CA THR A 24 -15.71 -3.31 14.33
C THR A 24 -14.83 -2.23 14.97
N ILE A 25 -15.46 -1.15 15.48
CA ILE A 25 -14.74 -0.11 16.25
C ILE A 25 -14.02 -0.72 17.46
N ARG A 26 -14.62 -1.76 18.07
CA ARG A 26 -14.01 -2.49 19.18
C ARG A 26 -12.68 -3.12 18.78
N GLN A 27 -12.62 -3.80 17.63
CA GLN A 27 -11.38 -4.38 17.13
C GLN A 27 -10.33 -3.30 16.83
N LEU A 28 -10.71 -2.19 16.20
CA LEU A 28 -9.80 -1.05 15.97
C LEU A 28 -9.23 -0.49 17.29
N LEU A 29 -10.07 -0.43 18.33
CA LEU A 29 -9.67 0.01 19.66
C LEU A 29 -8.68 -0.97 20.31
N GLU A 30 -9.00 -2.27 20.30
CA GLU A 30 -8.17 -3.35 20.85
C GLU A 30 -6.80 -3.47 20.15
N CYS A 31 -6.76 -3.24 18.83
CA CYS A 31 -5.54 -3.20 18.04
C CYS A 31 -4.69 -1.94 18.25
N GLY A 32 -5.24 -0.89 18.87
CA GLY A 32 -4.52 0.36 19.12
C GLY A 32 -4.44 1.30 17.92
N VAL A 33 -5.37 1.21 16.96
CA VAL A 33 -5.43 2.05 15.76
C VAL A 33 -5.69 3.52 16.09
N HIS A 34 -6.32 3.79 17.23
CA HIS A 34 -6.70 5.13 17.68
C HIS A 34 -5.52 5.99 18.18
N PHE A 35 -4.36 5.40 18.42
CA PHE A 35 -3.19 6.16 18.85
C PHE A 35 -2.54 6.85 17.66
N GLY A 36 -2.41 8.17 17.74
CA GLY A 36 -1.59 8.91 16.80
C GLY A 36 -0.20 9.25 17.35
N HIS A 37 0.47 10.18 16.70
CA HIS A 37 1.73 10.77 17.15
C HIS A 37 1.57 11.77 18.29
N ARG A 38 2.71 12.21 18.85
CA ARG A 38 2.78 13.28 19.84
C ARG A 38 2.23 14.60 19.27
N THR A 39 1.62 15.41 20.14
CA THR A 39 1.00 16.71 19.78
C THR A 39 1.97 17.72 19.14
N GLU A 40 3.28 17.53 19.29
CA GLU A 40 4.30 18.37 18.67
C GLU A 40 4.57 18.02 17.19
N ARG A 41 4.19 16.80 16.76
CA ARG A 41 4.56 16.23 15.45
C ARG A 41 3.35 16.04 14.53
N TRP A 42 2.26 16.76 14.76
CA TRP A 42 1.03 16.62 13.99
C TRP A 42 0.97 17.60 12.80
N ASN A 43 0.17 17.24 11.80
CA ASN A 43 -0.17 18.08 10.67
C ASN A 43 -1.53 18.76 10.92
N PRO A 44 -1.63 20.10 10.88
CA PRO A 44 -2.88 20.82 11.12
C PRO A 44 -4.06 20.38 10.24
N LYS A 45 -3.80 19.88 9.03
CA LYS A 45 -4.83 19.38 8.11
C LYS A 45 -5.48 18.07 8.58
N MET A 46 -4.82 17.33 9.47
CA MET A 46 -5.36 16.13 10.10
C MET A 46 -6.37 16.43 11.21
N LYS A 47 -6.59 17.70 11.57
CA LYS A 47 -7.50 18.12 12.67
C LYS A 47 -8.88 17.47 12.60
N GLN A 48 -9.44 17.32 11.40
CA GLN A 48 -10.77 16.73 11.22
C GLN A 48 -10.85 15.24 11.62
N TYR A 49 -9.73 14.52 11.57
CA TYR A 49 -9.63 13.10 11.90
C TYR A 49 -9.19 12.85 13.36
N ILE A 50 -8.86 13.92 14.09
CA ILE A 50 -8.39 13.85 15.48
C ILE A 50 -9.58 14.08 16.41
N PHE A 51 -9.88 13.08 17.24
CA PHE A 51 -10.89 13.17 18.29
C PHE A 51 -10.43 14.06 19.45
N GLY A 52 -9.16 13.98 19.82
CA GLY A 52 -8.60 14.75 20.92
C GLY A 52 -7.13 14.43 21.18
N ALA A 53 -6.64 14.72 22.39
CA ALA A 53 -5.31 14.33 22.84
C ALA A 53 -5.34 13.91 24.32
N ARG A 54 -4.53 12.91 24.67
CA ARG A 54 -4.35 12.43 26.05
C ARG A 54 -2.88 12.15 26.30
N ASN A 55 -2.34 12.62 27.43
CA ASN A 55 -0.94 12.43 27.80
C ASN A 55 0.06 12.86 26.69
N GLY A 56 -0.26 13.94 25.96
CA GLY A 56 0.58 14.45 24.87
C GLY A 56 0.55 13.64 23.58
N VAL A 57 -0.37 12.66 23.44
CA VAL A 57 -0.57 11.84 22.25
C VAL A 57 -1.94 12.13 21.65
N HIS A 58 -2.02 12.32 20.33
CA HIS A 58 -3.30 12.50 19.65
C HIS A 58 -4.11 11.20 19.61
N ILE A 59 -5.43 11.34 19.72
CA ILE A 59 -6.39 10.25 19.59
C ILE A 59 -7.14 10.46 18.28
N ILE A 60 -7.11 9.45 17.42
CA ILE A 60 -7.78 9.43 16.12
C ILE A 60 -9.25 9.01 16.31
N ASP A 61 -10.16 9.64 15.57
CA ASP A 61 -11.59 9.32 15.59
C ASP A 61 -11.87 7.99 14.84
N LEU A 62 -12.06 6.92 15.62
CA LEU A 62 -12.34 5.59 15.07
C LEU A 62 -13.70 5.48 14.36
N GLN A 63 -14.67 6.35 14.65
CA GLN A 63 -15.95 6.33 13.91
C GLN A 63 -15.71 6.79 12.47
N GLN A 64 -14.91 7.86 12.30
CA GLN A 64 -14.47 8.31 10.98
C GLN A 64 -13.59 7.26 10.31
N THR A 65 -12.62 6.66 11.01
CA THR A 65 -11.80 5.57 10.47
C THR A 65 -12.66 4.44 9.93
N ALA A 66 -13.64 3.95 10.70
CA ALA A 66 -14.52 2.87 10.27
C ALA A 66 -15.34 3.25 9.03
N LYS A 67 -15.84 4.50 8.96
CA LYS A 67 -16.58 5.00 7.78
C LYS A 67 -15.69 5.06 6.54
N LEU A 68 -14.50 5.63 6.67
CA LEU A 68 -13.55 5.80 5.57
C LEU A 68 -13.00 4.45 5.10
N LEU A 69 -12.73 3.53 6.02
CA LEU A 69 -12.30 2.17 5.69
C LEU A 69 -13.32 1.44 4.82
N ARG A 70 -14.62 1.55 5.11
CA ARG A 70 -15.68 0.98 4.26
C ARG A 70 -15.70 1.59 2.86
N ARG A 71 -15.54 2.91 2.76
CA ARG A 71 -15.45 3.60 1.46
C ARG A 71 -14.23 3.12 0.67
N THR A 72 -13.08 2.99 1.33
CA THR A 72 -11.85 2.50 0.71
C THR A 72 -11.99 1.05 0.28
N TYR A 73 -12.62 0.19 1.09
CA TYR A 73 -12.88 -1.21 0.75
C TYR A 73 -13.69 -1.34 -0.54
N ALA A 74 -14.78 -0.58 -0.67
CA ALA A 74 -15.60 -0.57 -1.88
C ALA A 74 -14.79 -0.16 -3.13
N TYR A 75 -13.90 0.82 -3.00
CA TYR A 75 -13.02 1.25 -4.09
C TYR A 75 -11.95 0.19 -4.44
N VAL A 76 -11.29 -0.40 -3.44
CA VAL A 76 -10.30 -1.47 -3.68
C VAL A 76 -10.95 -2.65 -4.40
N ARG A 77 -12.17 -3.01 -4.01
CA ARG A 77 -12.95 -4.06 -4.69
C ARG A 77 -13.23 -3.72 -6.15
N SER A 78 -13.55 -2.46 -6.48
CA SER A 78 -13.78 -2.08 -7.88
C SER A 78 -12.50 -2.14 -8.71
N VAL A 79 -11.38 -1.65 -8.18
CA VAL A 79 -10.06 -1.74 -8.84
C VAL A 79 -9.67 -3.19 -9.12
N ALA A 80 -9.89 -4.07 -8.14
CA ALA A 80 -9.63 -5.50 -8.28
C ALA A 80 -10.56 -6.17 -9.31
N ALA A 81 -11.85 -5.80 -9.35
CA ALA A 81 -12.81 -6.30 -10.33
C ALA A 81 -12.45 -5.89 -11.78
N GLU A 82 -11.82 -4.74 -11.96
CA GLU A 82 -11.28 -4.28 -13.25
C GLU A 82 -9.96 -4.96 -13.64
N GLY A 83 -9.43 -5.86 -12.80
CA GLY A 83 -8.16 -6.56 -13.04
C GLY A 83 -6.94 -5.62 -13.04
N GLN A 84 -7.04 -4.46 -12.39
CA GLN A 84 -5.92 -3.52 -12.30
C GLN A 84 -4.99 -3.91 -11.14
N PRO A 85 -3.66 -3.84 -11.34
CA PRO A 85 -2.71 -4.07 -10.25
C PRO A 85 -2.87 -3.06 -9.12
N ILE A 86 -2.75 -3.53 -7.88
CA ILE A 86 -2.64 -2.71 -6.68
C ILE A 86 -1.21 -2.83 -6.17
N LEU A 87 -0.55 -1.69 -5.95
CA LEU A 87 0.82 -1.64 -5.47
C LEU A 87 0.85 -1.29 -3.98
N PHE A 88 1.35 -2.20 -3.16
CA PHE A 88 1.57 -2.01 -1.73
C PHE A 88 2.93 -1.34 -1.49
N VAL A 89 2.96 -0.27 -0.69
CA VAL A 89 4.17 0.51 -0.42
C VAL A 89 4.28 0.78 1.07
N GLY A 90 5.44 0.45 1.65
CA GLY A 90 5.74 0.83 3.02
C GLY A 90 7.12 0.35 3.45
N THR A 91 8.03 1.30 3.72
CA THR A 91 9.41 0.96 4.08
C THR A 91 9.67 0.87 5.58
N LYS A 92 8.66 1.13 6.42
CA LYS A 92 8.76 0.92 7.87
C LYS A 92 8.98 -0.54 8.19
N ARG A 93 9.96 -0.84 9.05
CA ARG A 93 10.32 -2.22 9.46
C ARG A 93 9.10 -2.99 9.99
N GLN A 94 8.25 -2.32 10.76
CA GLN A 94 7.02 -2.86 11.33
C GLN A 94 6.00 -3.30 10.28
N ALA A 95 6.03 -2.68 9.10
CA ALA A 95 5.09 -2.92 8.02
C ALA A 95 5.60 -3.89 6.96
N GLN A 96 6.92 -4.16 6.88
CA GLN A 96 7.51 -4.90 5.76
C GLN A 96 6.93 -6.32 5.65
N ASP A 97 7.05 -7.11 6.71
CA ASP A 97 6.64 -8.52 6.68
C ASP A 97 5.12 -8.67 6.45
N VAL A 98 4.34 -7.77 7.06
CA VAL A 98 2.87 -7.72 6.88
C VAL A 98 2.52 -7.37 5.44
N LEU A 99 3.14 -6.34 4.86
CA LEU A 99 2.86 -5.92 3.48
C LEU A 99 3.27 -6.98 2.46
N ILE A 100 4.41 -7.66 2.66
CA ILE A 100 4.83 -8.77 1.78
C ILE A 100 3.79 -9.89 1.86
N GLY A 101 3.49 -10.38 3.07
CA GLY A 101 2.58 -11.51 3.25
C GLY A 101 1.18 -11.22 2.71
N GLU A 102 0.67 -10.01 2.93
CA GLU A 102 -0.66 -9.62 2.43
C GLU A 102 -0.69 -9.40 0.92
N ALA A 103 0.35 -8.78 0.35
CA ALA A 103 0.46 -8.61 -1.10
C ALA A 103 0.56 -9.97 -1.80
N GLU A 104 1.39 -10.89 -1.31
CA GLU A 104 1.51 -12.25 -1.85
C GLU A 104 0.20 -13.03 -1.71
N ARG A 105 -0.49 -12.92 -0.56
CA ARG A 105 -1.79 -13.57 -0.32
C ARG A 105 -2.86 -13.13 -1.31
N CYS A 106 -2.85 -11.87 -1.73
CA CYS A 106 -3.78 -11.34 -2.72
C CYS A 106 -3.22 -11.28 -4.15
N ASN A 107 -2.06 -11.90 -4.38
CA ASN A 107 -1.36 -11.92 -5.68
C ASN A 107 -1.15 -10.52 -6.28
N GLN A 108 -0.78 -9.57 -5.43
CA GLN A 108 -0.49 -8.18 -5.75
C GLN A 108 0.99 -7.85 -5.53
N TYR A 109 1.37 -6.64 -5.92
CA TYR A 109 2.77 -6.19 -5.99
C TYR A 109 3.13 -5.34 -4.79
N PHE A 110 4.41 -5.31 -4.41
CA PHE A 110 4.85 -4.56 -3.23
C PHE A 110 6.23 -3.91 -3.38
N VAL A 111 6.45 -2.83 -2.63
CA VAL A 111 7.74 -2.17 -2.41
C VAL A 111 7.90 -1.88 -0.92
N VAL A 112 8.75 -2.65 -0.24
CA VAL A 112 8.87 -2.61 1.23
C VAL A 112 10.27 -2.23 1.73
N THR A 113 11.26 -2.17 0.85
CA THR A 113 12.65 -1.90 1.24
C THR A 113 13.01 -0.43 1.06
N ARG A 114 12.94 0.05 -0.18
CA ARG A 114 13.20 1.44 -0.53
C ARG A 114 12.45 1.80 -1.80
N TRP A 115 11.75 2.93 -1.76
CA TRP A 115 11.23 3.55 -2.97
C TRP A 115 12.37 4.14 -3.81
N LEU A 116 12.50 3.70 -5.06
CA LEU A 116 13.42 4.31 -6.02
C LEU A 116 12.69 5.48 -6.70
N GLY A 117 13.24 6.69 -6.62
CA GLY A 117 12.65 7.83 -7.32
C GLY A 117 12.57 7.54 -8.83
N GLY A 118 11.40 7.76 -9.42
CA GLY A 118 11.11 7.36 -10.80
C GLY A 118 10.45 5.99 -10.93
N THR A 119 10.07 5.33 -9.83
CA THR A 119 9.47 3.98 -9.88
C THR A 119 8.22 3.95 -10.76
N LEU A 120 7.36 4.96 -10.65
CA LEU A 120 6.14 5.06 -11.46
C LEU A 120 6.35 6.00 -12.64
N THR A 121 6.96 7.17 -12.39
CA THR A 121 7.10 8.25 -13.38
C THR A 121 8.13 7.93 -14.47
N ASN A 122 9.09 7.05 -14.19
CA ASN A 122 10.06 6.55 -15.17
C ASN A 122 10.01 5.02 -15.28
N TRP A 123 8.78 4.50 -15.48
CA TRP A 123 8.50 3.07 -15.58
C TRP A 123 9.38 2.33 -16.59
N LYS A 124 9.72 2.96 -17.72
CA LYS A 124 10.57 2.35 -18.76
C LYS A 124 11.96 1.98 -18.21
N THR A 125 12.60 2.86 -17.44
CA THR A 125 13.91 2.58 -16.84
C THR A 125 13.83 1.54 -15.73
N ILE A 126 12.72 1.51 -14.99
CA ILE A 126 12.48 0.48 -13.97
C ILE A 126 12.34 -0.89 -14.63
N ARG A 127 11.58 -0.99 -15.72
CA ARG A 127 11.46 -2.22 -16.51
C ARG A 127 12.79 -2.70 -17.04
N GLN A 128 13.64 -1.82 -17.56
CA GLN A 128 15.01 -2.19 -17.94
C GLN A 128 15.85 -2.74 -16.78
N SER A 129 15.61 -2.25 -15.56
CA SER A 129 16.31 -2.74 -14.36
C SER A 129 15.79 -4.12 -13.92
N VAL A 130 14.49 -4.36 -14.09
CA VAL A 130 13.87 -5.68 -13.93
C VAL A 130 14.36 -6.67 -14.98
N ASP A 131 14.50 -6.25 -16.24
CA ASP A 131 15.03 -7.10 -17.31
C ASP A 131 16.50 -7.50 -17.03
N LYS A 132 17.29 -6.57 -16.48
CA LYS A 132 18.65 -6.88 -16.00
C LYS A 132 18.64 -7.91 -14.87
N LEU A 133 17.73 -7.78 -13.91
CA LEU A 133 17.57 -8.76 -12.84
C LEU A 133 17.27 -10.15 -13.41
N ARG A 134 16.26 -10.26 -14.28
CA ARG A 134 15.89 -11.52 -14.95
C ARG A 134 17.03 -12.10 -15.78
N HIS A 135 17.83 -11.25 -16.43
CA HIS A 135 19.00 -11.70 -17.18
C HIS A 135 20.06 -12.32 -16.26
N ILE A 136 20.35 -11.69 -15.11
CA ILE A 136 21.32 -12.23 -14.14
C ILE A 136 20.80 -13.55 -13.54
N GLU A 137 19.50 -13.64 -13.21
CA GLU A 137 18.87 -14.89 -12.76
C GLU A 137 19.04 -16.01 -13.80
N LYS A 138 18.76 -15.73 -15.07
CA LYS A 138 18.92 -16.69 -16.15
C LYS A 138 20.37 -17.16 -16.32
N MET A 139 21.35 -16.24 -16.25
CA MET A 139 22.78 -16.58 -16.33
C MET A 139 23.23 -17.51 -15.20
N SER A 140 22.59 -17.39 -14.02
CA SER A 140 22.85 -18.27 -12.89
C SER A 140 22.29 -19.68 -13.09
N GLU A 141 21.21 -19.82 -13.87
CA GLU A 141 20.51 -21.09 -14.09
C GLU A 141 21.05 -21.85 -15.31
N ASP A 142 21.48 -21.14 -16.36
CA ASP A 142 21.89 -21.75 -17.64
C ASP A 142 23.38 -22.14 -17.72
N GLY A 143 24.11 -22.06 -16.60
CA GLY A 143 25.53 -22.40 -16.51
C GLY A 143 26.48 -21.34 -17.06
N THR A 144 25.99 -20.15 -17.46
CA THR A 144 26.85 -19.05 -17.94
C THR A 144 27.88 -18.63 -16.90
N TYR A 145 27.54 -18.72 -15.60
CA TYR A 145 28.45 -18.41 -14.49
C TYR A 145 29.73 -19.27 -14.49
N GLU A 146 29.70 -20.50 -15.00
CA GLU A 146 30.87 -21.40 -15.03
C GLU A 146 31.98 -20.88 -15.95
N LYS A 147 31.62 -20.02 -16.91
CA LYS A 147 32.56 -19.39 -17.85
C LYS A 147 33.16 -18.09 -17.31
N LEU A 148 32.73 -17.64 -16.14
CA LEU A 148 33.16 -16.39 -15.52
C LEU A 148 34.13 -16.63 -14.38
N THR A 149 34.94 -15.61 -14.06
CA THR A 149 35.79 -15.67 -12.88
C THR A 149 34.95 -15.53 -11.60
N LYS A 150 35.44 -16.08 -10.48
CA LYS A 150 34.79 -15.94 -9.16
C LYS A 150 34.52 -14.48 -8.78
N LYS A 151 35.38 -13.55 -9.21
CA LYS A 151 35.22 -12.12 -8.97
C LYS A 151 34.03 -11.53 -9.73
N GLU A 152 33.86 -11.91 -10.99
CA GLU A 152 32.74 -11.46 -11.83
C GLU A 152 31.41 -12.04 -11.33
N VAL A 153 31.39 -13.33 -11.01
CA VAL A 153 30.22 -13.99 -10.39
C VAL A 153 29.81 -13.27 -9.10
N LEU A 154 30.77 -12.95 -8.23
CA LEU A 154 30.49 -12.20 -7.00
C LEU A 154 29.91 -10.80 -7.26
N GLN A 155 30.34 -10.11 -8.32
CA GLN A 155 29.78 -8.82 -8.70
C GLN A 155 28.34 -8.96 -9.21
N LEU A 156 28.07 -9.97 -10.04
CA LEU A 156 26.73 -10.28 -10.53
C LEU A 156 25.78 -10.62 -9.38
N GLU A 157 26.19 -11.46 -8.43
CA GLU A 157 25.36 -11.81 -7.27
C GLU A 157 25.07 -10.60 -6.38
N ARG A 158 26.05 -9.70 -6.16
CA ARG A 158 25.81 -8.45 -5.44
C ARG A 158 24.81 -7.56 -6.17
N GLN A 159 24.88 -7.51 -7.49
CA GLN A 159 23.95 -6.75 -8.31
C GLN A 159 22.54 -7.37 -8.27
N ARG A 160 22.44 -8.70 -8.43
CA ARG A 160 21.19 -9.46 -8.33
C ARG A 160 20.52 -9.23 -6.98
N ALA A 161 21.24 -9.46 -5.87
CA ALA A 161 20.71 -9.26 -4.53
C ALA A 161 20.21 -7.83 -4.28
N LYS A 162 20.92 -6.82 -4.83
CA LYS A 162 20.49 -5.42 -4.74
C LYS A 162 19.24 -5.15 -5.58
N LEU A 163 19.14 -5.70 -6.79
CA LEU A 163 17.98 -5.52 -7.66
C LEU A 163 16.77 -6.26 -7.09
N GLU A 164 16.91 -7.53 -6.71
CA GLU A 164 15.86 -8.36 -6.11
C GLU A 164 15.29 -7.68 -4.87
N ARG A 165 16.16 -7.20 -3.97
CA ARG A 165 15.74 -6.49 -2.75
C ARG A 165 14.85 -5.27 -3.02
N ASN A 166 15.08 -4.54 -4.12
CA ASN A 166 14.37 -3.28 -4.39
C ASN A 166 13.22 -3.43 -5.41
N LEU A 167 13.32 -4.40 -6.32
CA LEU A 167 12.45 -4.55 -7.48
C LEU A 167 11.71 -5.90 -7.52
N GLY A 168 12.06 -6.86 -6.66
CA GLY A 168 11.47 -8.21 -6.66
C GLY A 168 9.95 -8.17 -6.55
N GLY A 169 9.41 -7.38 -5.62
CA GLY A 169 7.96 -7.24 -5.43
C GLY A 169 7.20 -6.57 -6.58
N ILE A 170 7.89 -5.96 -7.56
CA ILE A 170 7.29 -5.41 -8.79
C ILE A 170 7.81 -6.08 -10.06
N LYS A 171 8.60 -7.15 -9.93
CA LYS A 171 9.26 -7.86 -11.05
C LYS A 171 8.25 -8.33 -12.09
N ASP A 172 7.12 -8.84 -11.62
CA ASP A 172 6.08 -9.43 -12.47
C ASP A 172 4.89 -8.49 -12.70
N MET A 173 5.03 -7.20 -12.35
CA MET A 173 3.97 -6.22 -12.56
C MET A 173 3.83 -5.87 -14.05
N PRO A 174 2.68 -6.16 -14.69
CA PRO A 174 2.56 -6.10 -16.15
C PRO A 174 2.53 -4.66 -16.69
N LYS A 175 1.91 -3.75 -15.94
CA LYS A 175 1.69 -2.34 -16.28
C LYS A 175 1.69 -1.50 -15.00
N LEU A 176 1.58 -0.18 -15.14
CA LEU A 176 1.40 0.71 -13.98
C LEU A 176 0.16 0.29 -13.15
N PRO A 177 0.19 0.47 -11.82
CA PRO A 177 -0.91 0.08 -10.96
C PRO A 177 -2.13 0.99 -11.15
N GLY A 178 -3.32 0.43 -10.96
CA GLY A 178 -4.57 1.19 -10.91
C GLY A 178 -4.79 1.90 -9.59
N ALA A 179 -4.13 1.46 -8.51
CA ALA A 179 -4.09 2.14 -7.23
C ALA A 179 -2.80 1.83 -6.47
N VAL A 180 -2.38 2.75 -5.60
CA VAL A 180 -1.26 2.52 -4.68
C VAL A 180 -1.79 2.53 -3.25
N PHE A 181 -1.49 1.49 -2.49
CA PHE A 181 -1.73 1.40 -1.05
C PHE A 181 -0.45 1.74 -0.30
N VAL A 182 -0.47 2.78 0.52
CA VAL A 182 0.71 3.33 1.20
C VAL A 182 0.55 3.27 2.71
N ILE A 183 1.54 2.72 3.41
CA ILE A 183 1.69 2.86 4.86
C ILE A 183 2.68 3.98 5.14
N ASP A 184 2.30 4.92 6.00
CA ASP A 184 3.05 6.14 6.32
C ASP A 184 3.34 7.01 5.08
N PRO A 185 2.34 7.74 4.57
CA PRO A 185 2.52 8.64 3.43
C PRO A 185 3.45 9.83 3.73
N ALA A 186 3.75 10.14 5.00
CA ALA A 186 4.72 11.16 5.36
C ALA A 186 6.15 10.67 5.05
N LYS A 187 6.44 9.40 5.34
CA LYS A 187 7.70 8.75 4.98
C LYS A 187 7.79 8.41 3.50
N GLU A 188 6.70 7.91 2.91
CA GLU A 188 6.62 7.52 1.49
C GLU A 188 6.18 8.67 0.56
N TYR A 189 6.56 9.91 0.89
CA TYR A 189 6.10 11.10 0.17
C TYR A 189 6.45 11.10 -1.33
N ILE A 190 7.56 10.44 -1.72
CA ILE A 190 7.96 10.32 -3.13
C ILE A 190 6.99 9.42 -3.88
N ALA A 191 6.61 8.27 -3.31
CA ALA A 191 5.65 7.35 -3.91
C ALA A 191 4.29 8.05 -4.10
N VAL A 192 3.84 8.76 -3.07
CA VAL A 192 2.60 9.55 -3.11
C VAL A 192 2.68 10.64 -4.17
N ALA A 193 3.80 11.37 -4.27
CA ALA A 193 3.96 12.42 -5.26
C ALA A 193 3.98 11.89 -6.70
N GLU A 194 4.67 10.78 -6.94
CA GLU A 194 4.70 10.12 -8.25
C GLU A 194 3.33 9.58 -8.68
N ALA A 195 2.61 8.92 -7.76
CA ALA A 195 1.26 8.43 -8.01
C ALA A 195 0.31 9.56 -8.39
N ASN A 196 0.28 10.64 -7.58
CA ASN A 196 -0.55 11.82 -7.87
C ASN A 196 -0.20 12.47 -9.21
N ARG A 197 1.09 12.55 -9.57
CA ARG A 197 1.53 13.13 -10.85
C ARG A 197 1.00 12.36 -12.05
N LEU A 198 0.81 11.05 -11.92
CA LEU A 198 0.29 10.17 -12.97
C LEU A 198 -1.24 9.99 -12.88
N GLY A 199 -1.90 10.62 -11.91
CA GLY A 199 -3.33 10.43 -11.66
C GLY A 199 -3.69 9.06 -11.09
N ILE A 200 -2.72 8.32 -10.54
CA ILE A 200 -2.95 7.03 -9.88
C ILE A 200 -3.49 7.30 -8.47
N PRO A 201 -4.70 6.82 -8.12
CA PRO A 201 -5.28 7.05 -6.81
C PRO A 201 -4.46 6.43 -5.68
N VAL A 202 -4.23 7.25 -4.65
CA VAL A 202 -3.50 6.88 -3.43
C VAL A 202 -4.50 6.53 -2.33
N ILE A 203 -4.36 5.31 -1.84
CA ILE A 203 -4.98 4.81 -0.63
C ILE A 203 -3.89 4.81 0.45
N ALA A 204 -4.15 5.35 1.64
CA ALA A 204 -3.12 5.36 2.67
C ALA A 204 -3.64 5.18 4.10
N LEU A 205 -2.92 4.35 4.87
CA LEU A 205 -2.97 4.36 6.33
C LEU A 205 -2.11 5.53 6.81
N ALA A 206 -2.77 6.52 7.43
CA ALA A 206 -2.15 7.80 7.74
C ALA A 206 -2.35 8.16 9.22
N ASP A 207 -1.24 8.38 9.90
CA ASP A 207 -1.23 8.97 11.23
C ASP A 207 -1.37 10.51 11.13
N THR A 208 -1.59 11.15 12.26
CA THR A 208 -1.75 12.57 12.53
C THR A 208 -0.65 13.48 11.98
N ASN A 209 0.54 12.96 11.63
CA ASN A 209 1.63 13.72 11.01
C ASN A 209 1.53 13.82 9.47
N ALA A 210 0.70 12.99 8.84
CA ALA A 210 0.55 12.95 7.39
C ALA A 210 -0.20 14.17 6.82
N ASP A 211 0.06 14.52 5.56
CA ASP A 211 -0.77 15.49 4.82
C ASP A 211 -1.92 14.77 4.07
N PRO A 212 -3.18 14.93 4.52
CA PRO A 212 -4.32 14.26 3.91
C PRO A 212 -4.66 14.80 2.51
N SER A 213 -4.16 15.97 2.10
CA SER A 213 -4.60 16.60 0.84
C SER A 213 -4.07 15.90 -0.42
N ARG A 214 -3.14 14.95 -0.27
CA ARG A 214 -2.54 14.18 -1.37
C ARG A 214 -3.01 12.73 -1.43
N ILE A 215 -4.04 12.40 -0.65
CA ILE A 215 -4.53 11.03 -0.46
C ILE A 215 -6.01 11.01 -0.86
N GLN A 216 -6.36 10.25 -1.89
CA GLN A 216 -7.75 10.15 -2.36
C GLN A 216 -8.61 9.31 -1.41
N TYR A 217 -8.02 8.26 -0.83
CA TYR A 217 -8.67 7.34 0.10
C TYR A 217 -7.85 7.19 1.38
N ILE A 218 -8.08 8.10 2.33
CA ILE A 218 -7.39 8.10 3.62
C ILE A 218 -8.07 7.15 4.61
N ILE A 219 -7.26 6.36 5.30
CA ILE A 219 -7.64 5.56 6.48
C ILE A 219 -6.87 6.17 7.66
N PRO A 220 -7.50 7.03 8.48
CA PRO A 220 -6.84 7.60 9.65
C PRO A 220 -6.56 6.49 10.67
N GLY A 221 -5.31 6.31 11.06
CA GLY A 221 -4.94 5.27 12.02
C GLY A 221 -3.46 5.28 12.35
N ASN A 222 -3.12 4.57 13.42
CA ASN A 222 -1.75 4.31 13.83
C ASN A 222 -1.00 3.54 12.73
N ASP A 223 0.15 4.03 12.31
CA ASP A 223 1.01 3.40 11.31
C ASP A 223 2.34 2.90 11.90
N ASP A 224 2.50 2.95 13.23
CA ASP A 224 3.69 2.53 13.97
C ASP A 224 3.51 1.17 14.69
N ALA A 225 2.26 0.75 14.93
CA ALA A 225 1.97 -0.52 15.57
C ALA A 225 1.77 -1.65 14.54
N ILE A 226 2.33 -2.83 14.83
CA ILE A 226 2.19 -4.02 13.95
C ILE A 226 0.76 -4.57 13.98
N ARG A 227 0.04 -4.35 15.09
CA ARG A 227 -1.33 -4.85 15.28
C ARG A 227 -2.41 -3.94 14.68
N SER A 228 -2.06 -2.70 14.35
CA SER A 228 -2.99 -1.69 13.85
C SER A 228 -3.15 -1.74 12.33
#